data_AF-A0A8T3VEZ2-F1
#
_entry.id   AF-A0A8T3VEZ2-F1
#
_cell.length_a   1.000
_cell.length_b   1.000
_cell.length_c   1.000
_cell.angle_alpha   90.00
_cell.angle_beta   90.00
_cell.angle_gamma   90.00
#
_symmetry.space_group_name_H-M   'P 1'
#
loop_
_entity.id
_entity.type
_entity.pdbx_description
1 polymer ?
#
loop_
_entity_poly.entity_id
_entity_poly.type
_entity_poly.pdbx_seq_one_letter_code
_entity_poly.pdbx_strand_id
1 'polypeptide(L)' 'MADDVKIVMFCCNWCSYGGADTAGTARMQYPPNIR' A
#
# COMPACT_ATOMS: atom_id res chain seq x y z
N MET A 1 9.53 -1.31 -16.48
CA MET A 1 8.18 -0.96 -16.91
C MET A 1 7.35 -2.23 -16.89
N ALA A 2 7.02 -2.66 -15.66
CA ALA A 2 6.15 -3.80 -15.38
C ALA A 2 4.75 -3.24 -15.09
N ASP A 3 4.29 -2.38 -15.99
CA ASP A 3 3.31 -1.31 -15.71
C ASP A 3 1.87 -1.82 -15.52
N ASP A 4 1.63 -3.13 -15.48
CA ASP A 4 0.29 -3.68 -15.32
C ASP A 4 0.22 -4.90 -14.38
N VAL A 5 1.12 -5.01 -13.40
CA VAL A 5 0.88 -5.93 -12.29
C VAL A 5 -0.19 -5.32 -11.39
N LYS A 6 -1.40 -5.88 -11.38
CA LYS A 6 -2.51 -5.44 -10.52
C LYS A 6 -2.53 -6.29 -9.26
N ILE A 7 -2.29 -5.68 -8.10
CA ILE A 7 -2.29 -6.36 -6.80
C ILE A 7 -3.48 -5.82 -5.98
N VAL A 8 -4.33 -6.73 -5.49
CA VAL A 8 -5.43 -6.39 -4.57
C VAL A 8 -5.02 -6.78 -3.15
N MET A 9 -5.21 -5.88 -2.19
CA MET A 9 -4.98 -6.20 -0.78
C MET A 9 -6.22 -5.99 0.09
N PHE A 10 -6.37 -6.85 1.09
CA PHE A 10 -7.38 -6.67 2.13
C PHE A 10 -6.68 -6.31 3.43
N CYS A 11 -6.79 -5.04 3.81
CA CYS A 11 -6.26 -4.53 5.07
C CYS A 11 -7.35 -4.54 6.15
N CYS A 12 -7.01 -5.00 7.35
CA CYS A 12 -7.88 -4.75 8.50
C CYS A 12 -7.86 -3.26 8.85
N ASN A 13 -9.00 -2.76 9.32
CA ASN A 13 -9.18 -1.33 9.65
C ASN A 13 -8.24 -0.83 10.74
N TRP A 14 -7.93 -1.67 11.73
CA TRP A 14 -7.30 -1.22 12.97
C TRP A 14 -5.78 -1.21 12.94
N CYS A 15 -5.15 -2.20 12.27
CA CYS A 15 -3.69 -2.35 12.28
C CYS A 15 -3.10 -2.16 10.88
N SER A 16 -3.57 -2.91 9.89
CA SER A 16 -2.98 -2.90 8.55
C SER A 16 -3.23 -1.57 7.83
N TYR A 17 -4.45 -1.02 7.93
CA TYR A 17 -4.76 0.28 7.32
C TYR A 17 -3.97 1.41 8.00
N GLY A 18 -3.90 1.43 9.33
CA GLY A 18 -3.04 2.38 10.07
C GLY A 18 -1.55 2.23 9.76
N GLY A 19 -1.08 1.02 9.45
CA GLY A 19 0.27 0.77 8.95
C GLY A 19 0.51 1.38 7.57
N ALA A 20 -0.48 1.30 6.66
CA ALA A 20 -0.44 1.96 5.36
C ALA A 20 -0.44 3.49 5.49
N ASP A 21 -1.24 4.04 6.41
CA ASP A 21 -1.24 5.47 6.72
C ASP A 21 0.13 5.92 7.28
N THR A 22 0.73 5.12 8.16
CA THR A 22 2.07 5.38 8.71
C THR A 22 3.14 5.33 7.62
N ALA A 23 3.04 4.39 6.68
CA ALA A 23 3.93 4.34 5.52
C ALA A 23 3.82 5.58 4.63
N GLY A 24 2.61 6.09 4.43
CA GLY A 24 2.35 7.33 3.70
C GLY A 24 2.92 8.56 4.42
N THR A 25 2.70 8.70 5.73
CA THR A 25 3.23 9.84 6.51
C THR A 25 4.76 9.83 6.60
N ALA A 26 5.38 8.65 6.70
CA ALA A 26 6.82 8.47 6.66
C ALA A 26 7.44 8.58 5.25
N ARG A 27 6.62 8.77 4.21
CA ARG A 27 7.02 8.88 2.79
C ARG A 27 7.80 7.67 2.28
N MET A 28 7.48 6.47 2.80
CA MET A 28 8.09 5.23 2.35
C MET A 28 7.67 4.95 0.90
N GLN A 29 8.64 4.88 -0.02
CA GLN A 29 8.36 4.64 -1.44
C GLN A 29 8.09 3.16 -1.68
N TYR A 30 7.02 2.88 -2.42
CA TYR A 30 6.64 1.53 -2.86
C TYR A 30 6.08 1.60 -4.29
N PRO A 31 6.08 0.49 -5.04
CA PRO A 31 5.48 0.44 -6.37
C PRO A 31 3.97 0.74 -6.33
N PRO A 32 3.41 1.50 -7.30
CA PRO A 32 1.99 1.92 -7.29
C PRO A 32 1.02 0.83 -7.78
N ASN A 33 1.39 -0.44 -7.64
CA ASN A 33 0.69 -1.59 -8.19
C ASN A 33 -0.43 -2.15 -7.29
N ILE A 34 -0.43 -1.76 -6.02
CA ILE A 34 -1.37 -2.25 -5.00
C ILE A 34 -2.57 -1.32 -4.83
N ARG A 35 -3.77 -1.89 -4.72
CA ARG A 35 -5.02 -1.19 -4.41
C ARG A 35 -5.87 -1.95 -3.40
#